data_AF-A0A9X1T492-F1
#
_entry.id   AF-A0A9X1T492-F1
#
_cell.length_a   1.000
_cell.length_b   1.000
_cell.length_c   1.000
_cell.angle_alpha   90.00
_cell.angle_beta   90.00
_cell.angle_gamma   90.00
#
_symmetry.space_group_name_H-M   'P 1'
#
loop_
_entity.id
_entity.type
_entity.pdbx_description
1 polymer ?
#
loop_
_entity_poly.entity_id
_entity_poly.type
_entity_poly.pdbx_seq_one_letter_code
_entity_poly.pdbx_strand_id
1 'polypeptide(L)'
;MATALAALVVLAATSPLAAQSVIKLGEPAAPRTGQTPTTASCGAGRYHAALAAIRDGQYQAVETARETAAEPDPTLPGRLLFTPIVPPKSNDGRKALMSANQLARSQNRPGWMVSTDSRWVMKEVGNELGRYLGQDETEFLCGGVPDYLKTLRGYLARFGGDRKTLDALESAQAEIASDSILATHAALRPVPLPTPAPADPAVASGQVGPAEAQAPTAGSDLRPAFGMREAAHGAAPRNAPQAGRAAGRGTETGPAPTAGTVGSATMSGESAGDPDLPPLSAPRPIDLSTDAARLAALDGLIDAARRSGALDETAPTPSPAPLVAGTAAEAIESGGSDGASARPVIARLSALRPLVYGSNSPIRDVAVRRRLIDSFSSVEILDYLAHRPAESADSVPAAIGRTLDAIGEAHAQSCGCDGN
;
A
#
# COMPACT_ATOMS: atom_id res chain seq x y z
N MET A 1 33.87 -37.28 -18.90
CA MET A 1 34.89 -36.26 -19.21
C MET A 1 34.55 -35.03 -18.38
N ALA A 2 35.03 -34.96 -17.15
CA ALA A 2 36.30 -34.32 -16.73
C ALA A 2 36.10 -32.84 -16.37
N THR A 3 35.80 -32.62 -15.09
CA THR A 3 36.36 -31.60 -14.17
C THR A 3 36.85 -30.25 -14.71
N ALA A 4 36.33 -29.17 -14.13
CA ALA A 4 37.15 -28.05 -13.61
C ALA A 4 36.35 -27.21 -12.58
N LEU A 5 36.62 -27.44 -11.29
CA LEU A 5 36.41 -26.48 -10.21
C LEU A 5 37.43 -25.34 -10.38
N ALA A 6 36.98 -24.08 -10.30
CA ALA A 6 37.85 -22.94 -10.05
C ALA A 6 37.31 -22.17 -8.84
N ALA A 7 37.97 -22.39 -7.71
CA ALA A 7 37.84 -21.60 -6.50
C ALA A 7 38.53 -20.24 -6.72
N LEU A 8 37.81 -19.15 -6.49
CA LEU A 8 38.41 -17.82 -6.36
C LEU A 8 38.17 -17.31 -4.93
N VAL A 9 39.20 -17.46 -4.12
CA VAL A 9 39.36 -16.82 -2.81
C VAL A 9 39.94 -15.43 -3.06
N VAL A 10 39.25 -14.38 -2.64
CA VAL A 10 39.83 -13.03 -2.53
C VAL A 10 39.76 -12.59 -1.08
N LEU A 11 40.95 -12.48 -0.49
CA LEU A 11 41.22 -11.85 0.80
C LEU A 11 41.17 -10.32 0.68
N ALA A 12 40.81 -9.70 1.80
CA ALA A 12 41.19 -8.37 2.28
C ALA A 12 40.53 -7.13 1.65
N ALA A 13 39.58 -6.57 2.41
CA ALA A 13 39.46 -5.12 2.56
C ALA A 13 39.18 -4.80 4.04
N THR A 14 40.25 -4.43 4.74
CA THR A 14 40.24 -3.79 6.05
C THR A 14 39.70 -2.38 5.90
N SER A 15 38.47 -2.14 6.37
CA SER A 15 37.91 -0.79 6.51
C SER A 15 38.00 -0.33 7.96
N PRO A 16 38.34 0.95 8.20
CA PRO A 16 38.67 1.47 9.52
C PRO A 16 37.46 1.54 10.44
N LEU A 17 37.72 1.24 11.71
CA LEU A 17 36.85 1.37 12.88
C LEU A 17 36.08 2.70 12.84
N ALA A 18 34.77 2.61 12.68
CA ALA A 18 33.87 3.70 13.03
C ALA A 18 34.04 3.99 14.52
N ALA A 19 34.43 5.22 14.81
CA ALA A 19 34.55 5.76 16.16
C ALA A 19 33.24 5.52 16.92
N GLN A 20 33.30 4.65 17.92
CA GLN A 20 32.25 4.49 18.91
C GLN A 20 32.14 5.83 19.63
N SER A 21 31.05 6.57 19.39
CA SER A 21 30.66 7.65 20.28
C SER A 21 30.23 7.02 21.59
N VAL A 22 31.20 6.78 22.46
CA VAL A 22 30.98 6.50 23.87
C VAL A 22 30.28 7.74 24.41
N ILE A 23 28.97 7.65 24.58
CA ILE A 23 28.25 8.56 25.46
C ILE A 23 28.94 8.38 26.81
N LYS A 24 29.70 9.39 27.20
CA LYS A 24 30.30 9.53 28.51
C LYS A 24 29.12 9.69 29.48
N LEU A 25 28.52 8.57 29.90
CA LEU A 25 27.69 8.51 31.09
C LEU A 25 28.50 9.19 32.17
N GLY A 26 27.91 10.24 32.77
CA GLY A 26 28.55 11.07 33.77
C GLY A 26 29.22 10.22 34.84
N GLU A 27 30.31 10.75 35.39
CA GLU A 27 31.05 10.13 36.50
C GLU A 27 30.09 9.48 37.49
N PRO A 28 30.20 8.16 37.74
CA PRO A 28 29.44 7.53 38.79
C PRO A 28 29.92 8.14 40.10
N ALA A 29 29.11 9.03 40.68
CA ALA A 29 29.27 9.40 42.07
C ALA A 29 29.26 8.09 42.87
N ALA A 30 30.41 7.76 43.45
CA ALA A 30 30.59 6.52 44.19
C ALA A 30 29.45 6.39 45.22
N PRO A 31 28.67 5.29 45.20
CA PRO A 31 27.64 5.09 46.19
C PRO A 31 28.30 5.07 47.57
N ARG A 32 27.78 5.89 48.49
CA ARG A 32 28.23 5.93 49.88
C ARG A 32 28.06 4.54 50.49
N THR A 33 29.19 3.87 50.72
CA THR A 33 29.33 2.67 51.56
C THR A 33 28.87 3.00 52.98
N GLY A 34 27.61 2.72 53.32
CA GLY A 34 27.10 3.05 54.65
C GLY A 34 25.68 2.61 54.98
N GLN A 35 24.98 1.92 54.09
CA GLN A 35 23.74 1.23 54.41
C GLN A 35 23.86 -0.16 53.82
N THR A 36 23.96 -1.19 54.66
CA THR A 36 23.61 -2.57 54.31
C THR A 36 22.10 -2.65 54.32
N PRO A 37 21.40 -2.61 53.17
CA PRO A 37 20.02 -2.97 53.14
C PRO A 37 19.99 -4.49 53.16
N THR A 38 19.73 -5.09 54.31
CA THR A 38 19.17 -6.45 54.37
C THR A 38 17.71 -6.41 53.91
N THR A 39 17.43 -5.74 52.78
CA THR A 39 16.23 -5.95 52.00
C THR A 39 16.49 -7.19 51.20
N ALA A 40 16.00 -8.31 51.73
CA ALA A 40 16.01 -9.59 51.06
C ALA A 40 15.70 -9.43 49.58
N SER A 41 16.43 -10.17 48.75
CA SER A 41 16.04 -10.66 47.44
C SER A 41 14.53 -10.96 47.40
N CYS A 42 13.69 -9.95 47.17
CA CYS A 42 12.26 -10.16 47.11
C CYS A 42 11.98 -10.84 45.78
N GLY A 43 11.72 -12.14 45.85
CA GLY A 43 11.20 -12.92 44.74
C GLY A 43 12.08 -12.97 43.50
N ALA A 44 13.37 -12.62 43.56
CA ALA A 44 14.30 -12.78 42.43
C ALA A 44 14.32 -14.23 41.91
N GLY A 45 14.40 -15.22 42.79
CA GLY A 45 14.30 -16.64 42.41
C GLY A 45 12.93 -17.04 41.84
N ARG A 46 11.83 -16.47 42.33
CA ARG A 46 10.48 -16.69 41.76
C ARG A 46 10.37 -16.08 40.36
N TYR A 47 10.90 -14.87 40.20
CA TYR A 47 10.91 -14.16 38.93
C TYR A 47 11.80 -14.90 37.92
N HIS A 48 13.00 -15.34 38.31
CA HIS A 48 13.88 -16.16 37.48
C HIS A 48 13.18 -17.45 37.01
N ALA A 49 12.50 -18.17 37.91
CA ALA A 49 11.71 -19.34 37.54
C ALA A 49 10.57 -19.00 36.55
N ALA A 50 9.91 -17.85 36.72
CA ALA A 50 8.88 -17.38 35.79
C ALA A 50 9.48 -17.01 34.41
N LEU A 51 10.66 -16.39 34.35
CA LEU A 51 11.36 -16.10 33.09
C LEU A 51 11.72 -17.40 32.36
N ALA A 52 12.18 -18.43 33.06
CA ALA A 52 12.43 -19.74 32.47
C ALA A 52 11.15 -20.35 31.86
N ALA A 53 10.01 -20.25 32.56
CA ALA A 53 8.73 -20.72 32.02
C ALA A 53 8.29 -19.92 30.77
N ILE A 54 8.50 -18.59 30.75
CA ILE A 54 8.21 -17.75 29.58
C ILE A 54 9.09 -18.12 28.39
N ARG A 55 10.37 -18.42 28.63
CA ARG A 55 11.32 -18.87 27.60
C ARG A 55 10.87 -20.18 26.95
N ASP A 56 10.39 -21.11 27.77
CA ASP A 56 10.02 -22.46 27.32
C ASP A 56 8.59 -22.47 26.72
N GLY A 57 7.79 -21.43 26.95
CA GLY A 57 6.44 -21.23 26.39
C GLY A 57 6.36 -20.12 25.35
N GLN A 58 6.04 -18.89 25.79
CA GLN A 58 5.71 -17.75 24.93
C GLN A 58 6.83 -17.38 23.96
N TYR A 59 8.10 -17.48 24.39
CA TYR A 59 9.23 -17.15 23.52
C TYR A 59 9.42 -18.15 22.37
N GLN A 60 9.06 -19.43 22.57
CA GLN A 60 9.08 -20.41 21.47
C GLN A 60 8.14 -20.02 20.33
N ALA A 61 7.01 -19.38 20.65
CA ALA A 61 6.11 -18.85 19.62
C ALA A 61 6.77 -17.73 18.79
N VAL A 62 7.74 -16.99 19.33
CA VAL A 62 8.50 -15.99 18.57
C VAL A 62 9.39 -16.67 17.52
N GLU A 63 10.08 -17.75 17.90
CA GLU A 63 10.95 -18.50 16.97
C GLU A 63 10.13 -19.18 15.88
N THR A 64 9.04 -19.88 16.23
CA THR A 64 8.11 -20.48 15.26
C THR A 64 7.51 -19.42 14.31
N ALA A 65 7.09 -18.27 14.85
CA ALA A 65 6.58 -17.17 14.04
C ALA A 65 7.64 -16.63 13.07
N ARG A 66 8.92 -16.62 13.45
CA ARG A 66 10.01 -16.14 12.57
C ARG A 66 10.29 -17.10 11.42
N GLU A 67 10.25 -18.40 11.69
CA GLU A 67 10.45 -19.43 10.67
C GLU A 67 9.33 -19.39 9.62
N THR A 68 8.09 -19.28 10.07
CA THR A 68 6.91 -19.25 9.19
C THR A 68 6.70 -17.91 8.49
N ALA A 69 7.13 -16.80 9.08
CA ALA A 69 6.92 -15.48 8.50
C ALA A 69 7.59 -15.32 7.12
N ALA A 70 8.70 -16.03 6.86
CA ALA A 70 9.50 -15.83 5.65
C ALA A 70 8.84 -16.32 4.35
N GLU A 71 7.79 -17.15 4.43
CA GLU A 71 7.20 -17.77 3.25
C GLU A 71 6.45 -16.74 2.39
N PRO A 72 6.87 -16.51 1.13
CA PRO A 72 6.14 -15.66 0.22
C PRO A 72 4.86 -16.37 -0.25
N ASP A 73 3.80 -15.60 -0.49
CA ASP A 73 2.61 -16.11 -1.17
C ASP A 73 2.94 -16.44 -2.64
N PRO A 74 2.96 -17.72 -3.04
CA PRO A 74 3.34 -18.13 -4.39
C PRO A 74 2.31 -17.72 -5.44
N THR A 75 1.09 -17.36 -5.03
CA THR A 75 0.02 -16.93 -5.94
C THR A 75 0.21 -15.48 -6.41
N LEU A 76 1.06 -14.72 -5.72
CA LEU A 76 1.29 -13.31 -6.03
C LEU A 76 2.42 -13.10 -7.05
N PRO A 77 2.21 -12.23 -8.05
CA PRO A 77 3.16 -11.98 -9.15
C PRO A 77 4.46 -11.24 -8.73
N GLY A 78 4.61 -10.84 -7.47
CA GLY A 78 5.79 -10.09 -7.01
C GLY A 78 5.83 -8.61 -7.41
N ARG A 79 4.79 -8.11 -8.08
CA ARG A 79 4.64 -6.72 -8.56
C ARG A 79 3.18 -6.42 -8.90
N LEU A 80 2.80 -5.16 -8.98
CA LEU A 80 1.50 -4.80 -9.54
C LEU A 80 1.40 -5.24 -11.03
N LEU A 81 0.28 -5.83 -11.39
CA LEU A 81 -0.09 -6.21 -12.74
C LEU A 81 -0.37 -4.97 -13.58
N PHE A 82 -1.03 -3.97 -13.00
CA PHE A 82 -1.40 -2.69 -13.60
C PHE A 82 -0.72 -1.54 -12.88
N THR A 83 0.10 -0.78 -13.60
CA THR A 83 0.65 0.47 -13.10
C THR A 83 -0.35 1.59 -13.39
N PRO A 84 -0.79 2.35 -12.36
CA PRO A 84 -1.73 3.44 -12.58
C PRO A 84 -1.11 4.48 -13.50
N ILE A 85 -1.85 4.92 -14.51
CA ILE A 85 -1.40 5.92 -15.48
C ILE A 85 -1.55 7.30 -14.86
N VAL A 86 -2.67 7.52 -14.16
CA VAL A 86 -2.88 8.74 -13.39
C VAL A 86 -2.48 8.47 -11.94
N PRO A 87 -1.44 9.13 -11.41
CA PRO A 87 -1.08 8.98 -10.01
C PRO A 87 -2.22 9.49 -9.11
N PRO A 88 -2.51 8.83 -7.97
CA PRO A 88 -3.52 9.30 -7.03
C PRO A 88 -3.23 10.74 -6.57
N LYS A 89 -4.25 11.59 -6.60
CA LYS A 89 -4.12 13.00 -6.20
C LYS A 89 -4.10 13.17 -4.67
N SER A 90 -4.82 12.31 -3.95
CA SER A 90 -4.92 12.36 -2.49
C SER A 90 -3.66 11.80 -1.82
N ASN A 91 -3.36 12.29 -0.61
CA ASN A 91 -2.27 11.74 0.21
C ASN A 91 -2.50 10.26 0.52
N ASP A 92 -3.73 9.90 0.86
CA ASP A 92 -4.07 8.54 1.25
C ASP A 92 -4.04 7.59 0.05
N GLY A 93 -4.50 8.01 -1.13
CA GLY A 93 -4.34 7.22 -2.35
C GLY A 93 -2.87 6.96 -2.70
N ARG A 94 -1.98 7.95 -2.48
CA ARG A 94 -0.53 7.74 -2.67
C ARG A 94 0.05 6.75 -1.66
N LYS A 95 -0.36 6.84 -0.38
CA LYS A 95 0.05 5.89 0.67
C LYS A 95 -0.48 4.48 0.41
N ALA A 96 -1.73 4.35 -0.02
CA ALA A 96 -2.36 3.10 -0.42
C ALA A 96 -1.57 2.45 -1.57
N LEU A 97 -1.26 3.21 -2.63
CA LEU A 97 -0.43 2.74 -3.75
C LEU A 97 0.97 2.30 -3.29
N MET A 98 1.64 3.06 -2.42
CA MET A 98 2.96 2.67 -1.89
C MET A 98 2.88 1.38 -1.07
N SER A 99 1.86 1.25 -0.22
CA SER A 99 1.63 0.07 0.62
C SER A 99 1.31 -1.18 -0.22
N ALA A 100 0.42 -1.05 -1.21
CA ALA A 100 0.11 -2.15 -2.13
C ALA A 100 1.32 -2.55 -2.97
N ASN A 101 2.15 -1.61 -3.44
CA ASN A 101 3.40 -1.93 -4.12
C ASN A 101 4.37 -2.69 -3.21
N GLN A 102 4.47 -2.30 -1.94
CA GLN A 102 5.28 -2.99 -0.95
C GLN A 102 4.77 -4.41 -0.73
N LEU A 103 3.46 -4.61 -0.55
CA LEU A 103 2.83 -5.92 -0.40
C LEU A 103 3.01 -6.80 -1.64
N ALA A 104 2.85 -6.23 -2.84
CA ALA A 104 3.07 -6.95 -4.09
C ALA A 104 4.51 -7.44 -4.21
N ARG A 105 5.50 -6.59 -3.92
CA ARG A 105 6.94 -6.93 -3.95
C ARG A 105 7.33 -7.89 -2.84
N SER A 106 6.71 -7.75 -1.67
CA SER A 106 6.94 -8.64 -0.55
C SER A 106 6.21 -9.97 -0.73
N GLN A 107 5.34 -10.12 -1.74
CA GLN A 107 4.44 -11.26 -1.91
C GLN A 107 3.68 -11.52 -0.61
N ASN A 108 3.06 -10.45 -0.08
CA ASN A 108 2.37 -10.44 1.19
C ASN A 108 3.24 -10.77 2.42
N ARG A 109 4.58 -10.82 2.32
CA ARG A 109 5.41 -10.91 3.52
C ARG A 109 5.19 -9.70 4.44
N PRO A 110 5.17 -9.89 5.77
CA PRO A 110 5.15 -8.83 6.77
C PRO A 110 6.08 -7.65 6.45
N GLY A 111 5.61 -6.43 6.69
CA GLY A 111 6.32 -5.20 6.34
C GLY A 111 7.74 -5.11 6.91
N TRP A 112 7.95 -5.64 8.12
CA TRP A 112 9.26 -5.68 8.78
C TRP A 112 10.30 -6.54 8.05
N MET A 113 9.89 -7.46 7.16
CA MET A 113 10.82 -8.25 6.36
C MET A 113 11.29 -7.57 5.07
N VAL A 114 10.63 -6.48 4.68
CA VAL A 114 10.94 -5.80 3.41
C VAL A 114 12.27 -5.05 3.51
N SER A 115 12.54 -4.41 4.64
CA SER A 115 13.78 -3.67 4.89
C SER A 115 14.82 -4.53 5.57
N THR A 116 16.08 -4.46 5.10
CA THR A 116 17.22 -5.09 5.79
C THR A 116 17.38 -4.59 7.22
N ASP A 117 17.13 -3.29 7.44
CA ASP A 117 17.20 -2.68 8.77
C ASP A 117 16.12 -3.24 9.70
N SER A 118 14.87 -3.26 9.24
CA SER A 118 13.75 -3.83 10.03
C SER A 118 13.95 -5.31 10.34
N ARG A 119 14.49 -6.11 9.40
CA ARG A 119 14.85 -7.51 9.66
C ARG A 119 15.92 -7.63 10.73
N TRP A 120 16.95 -6.80 10.66
CA TRP A 120 18.03 -6.79 11.64
C TRP A 120 17.49 -6.40 13.02
N VAL A 121 16.69 -5.34 13.11
CA VAL A 121 16.10 -4.91 14.40
C VAL A 121 15.18 -5.98 14.98
N MET A 122 14.28 -6.58 14.19
CA MET A 122 13.40 -7.64 14.69
C MET A 122 14.19 -8.88 15.15
N LYS A 123 15.25 -9.24 14.43
CA LYS A 123 16.18 -10.30 14.86
C LYS A 123 16.87 -9.93 16.17
N GLU A 124 17.36 -8.70 16.30
CA GLU A 124 18.07 -8.27 17.51
C GLU A 124 17.14 -8.16 18.71
N VAL A 125 15.92 -7.66 18.55
CA VAL A 125 14.89 -7.67 19.60
C VAL A 125 14.60 -9.11 20.04
N GLY A 126 14.44 -10.05 19.10
CA GLY A 126 14.26 -11.47 19.41
C GLY A 126 15.46 -12.07 20.18
N ASN A 127 16.69 -11.76 19.75
CA ASN A 127 17.90 -12.23 20.43
C ASN A 127 18.06 -11.63 21.84
N GLU A 128 17.84 -10.32 21.99
CA GLU A 128 17.88 -9.60 23.27
C GLU A 128 16.87 -10.18 24.26
N LEU A 129 15.67 -10.52 23.79
CA LEU A 129 14.68 -11.22 24.62
C LEU A 129 15.15 -12.61 25.04
N GLY A 130 15.72 -13.38 24.13
CA GLY A 130 16.30 -14.68 24.45
C GLY A 130 17.40 -14.57 25.51
N ARG A 131 18.29 -13.57 25.38
CA ARG A 131 19.34 -13.28 26.37
C ARG A 131 18.74 -12.88 27.72
N TYR A 132 17.73 -12.00 27.73
CA TYR A 132 17.06 -11.54 28.95
C TYR A 132 16.37 -12.69 29.69
N LEU A 133 15.64 -13.54 28.97
CA LEU A 133 14.96 -14.72 29.51
C LEU A 133 15.92 -15.82 29.98
N GLY A 134 17.17 -15.79 29.52
CA GLY A 134 18.23 -16.73 29.88
C GLY A 134 19.23 -16.20 30.91
N GLN A 135 18.96 -15.05 31.55
CA GLN A 135 19.83 -14.49 32.58
C GLN A 135 19.89 -15.40 33.81
N ASP A 136 21.07 -15.56 34.38
CA ASP A 136 21.24 -16.27 35.65
C ASP A 136 20.48 -15.55 36.78
N GLU A 137 20.09 -16.31 37.80
CA GLU A 137 19.48 -15.74 39.00
C GLU A 137 20.46 -14.76 39.67
N THR A 138 20.03 -13.51 39.80
CA THR A 138 20.78 -12.47 40.51
C THR A 138 19.82 -11.67 41.39
N GLU A 139 20.35 -11.10 42.47
CA GLU A 139 19.57 -10.24 43.38
C GLU A 139 19.01 -8.97 42.69
N PHE A 140 19.60 -8.59 41.54
CA PHE A 140 19.22 -7.40 40.78
C PHE A 140 18.20 -7.68 39.66
N LEU A 141 17.75 -8.92 39.48
CA LEU A 141 16.90 -9.32 38.35
C LEU A 141 15.56 -8.56 38.30
N CYS A 142 15.04 -8.15 39.46
CA CYS A 142 13.82 -7.34 39.57
C CYS A 142 14.02 -5.85 39.22
N GLY A 143 15.26 -5.38 39.06
CA GLY A 143 15.58 -3.97 38.79
C GLY A 143 15.42 -3.57 37.33
N GLY A 144 14.86 -2.39 37.07
CA GLY A 144 14.84 -1.78 35.73
C GLY A 144 13.93 -2.43 34.68
N VAL A 145 13.18 -3.48 35.04
CA VAL A 145 12.28 -4.22 34.12
C VAL A 145 11.27 -3.30 33.41
N PRO A 146 10.58 -2.35 34.08
CA PRO A 146 9.63 -1.47 33.39
C PRO A 146 10.27 -0.63 32.28
N ASP A 147 11.48 -0.10 32.50
CA ASP A 147 12.21 0.70 31.53
C ASP A 147 12.73 -0.13 30.35
N TYR A 148 13.19 -1.36 30.62
CA TYR A 148 13.55 -2.33 29.59
C TYR A 148 12.35 -2.67 28.69
N LEU A 149 11.21 -3.05 29.29
CA LEU A 149 9.99 -3.39 28.54
C LEU A 149 9.46 -2.20 27.75
N LYS A 150 9.49 -0.99 28.32
CA LYS A 150 9.12 0.25 27.61
C LYS A 150 9.99 0.47 26.38
N THR A 151 11.29 0.24 26.50
CA THR A 151 12.25 0.38 25.40
C THR A 151 11.96 -0.61 24.28
N LEU A 152 11.76 -1.90 24.59
CA LEU A 152 11.41 -2.93 23.60
C LEU A 152 10.06 -2.71 22.94
N ARG A 153 9.04 -2.30 23.70
CA ARG A 153 7.73 -1.90 23.12
C ARG A 153 7.88 -0.71 22.17
N GLY A 154 8.75 0.25 22.50
CA GLY A 154 9.08 1.38 21.63
C GLY A 154 9.71 0.96 20.30
N TYR A 155 10.56 -0.09 20.29
CA TYR A 155 11.08 -0.65 19.04
C TYR A 155 9.98 -1.37 18.25
N LEU A 156 9.18 -2.23 18.89
CA LEU A 156 8.10 -2.95 18.20
C LEU A 156 7.06 -2.03 17.57
N ALA A 157 6.69 -0.95 18.25
CA ALA A 157 5.73 0.03 17.74
C ALA A 157 6.19 0.72 16.44
N ARG A 158 7.49 0.68 16.12
CA ARG A 158 8.00 1.20 14.84
C ARG A 158 7.82 0.23 13.67
N PHE A 159 7.61 -1.06 13.94
CA PHE A 159 7.55 -2.12 12.92
C PHE A 159 6.19 -2.79 12.79
N GLY A 160 5.37 -2.79 13.87
CA GLY A 160 3.95 -3.10 13.80
C GLY A 160 3.21 -1.91 13.23
N GLY A 161 3.00 -1.89 11.91
CA GLY A 161 2.28 -0.80 11.26
C GLY A 161 0.91 -0.62 11.93
N ASP A 162 0.48 0.62 12.16
CA ASP A 162 -0.80 0.87 12.81
C ASP A 162 -1.94 0.29 11.96
N ARG A 163 -2.60 -0.75 12.47
CA ARG A 163 -3.73 -1.42 11.81
C ARG A 163 -4.82 -0.43 11.43
N LYS A 164 -5.09 0.57 12.27
CA LYS A 164 -6.07 1.63 11.97
C LYS A 164 -5.67 2.44 10.76
N THR A 165 -4.38 2.75 10.62
CA THR A 165 -3.84 3.41 9.43
C THR A 165 -4.06 2.56 8.19
N LEU A 166 -3.84 1.24 8.24
CA LEU A 166 -4.08 0.35 7.09
C LEU A 166 -5.57 0.20 6.74
N ASP A 167 -6.45 0.08 7.73
CA ASP A 167 -7.91 0.05 7.54
C ASP A 167 -8.42 1.37 6.92
N ALA A 168 -7.85 2.50 7.33
CA ALA A 168 -8.15 3.80 6.72
C ALA A 168 -7.66 3.88 5.27
N LEU A 169 -6.48 3.33 4.95
CA LEU A 169 -5.98 3.27 3.58
C LEU A 169 -6.82 2.36 2.68
N GLU A 170 -7.28 1.22 3.20
CA GLU A 170 -8.20 0.33 2.49
C GLU A 170 -9.53 1.03 2.18
N SER A 171 -10.12 1.69 3.18
CA SER A 171 -11.38 2.43 3.03
C SER A 171 -11.25 3.57 2.01
N ALA A 172 -10.20 4.39 2.11
CA ALA A 172 -9.92 5.45 1.14
C ALA A 172 -9.68 4.91 -0.27
N GLN A 173 -9.01 3.75 -0.38
CA GLN A 173 -8.78 3.11 -1.67
C GLN A 173 -10.06 2.52 -2.28
N ALA A 174 -11.00 2.04 -1.46
CA ALA A 174 -12.31 1.56 -1.93
C ALA A 174 -13.11 2.69 -2.58
N GLU A 175 -13.11 3.89 -1.99
CA GLU A 175 -13.72 5.08 -2.59
C GLU A 175 -13.06 5.45 -3.93
N ILE A 176 -11.73 5.51 -3.97
CA ILE A 176 -10.96 5.78 -5.20
C ILE A 176 -11.27 4.75 -6.30
N ALA A 177 -11.35 3.47 -5.95
CA ALA A 177 -11.68 2.41 -6.88
C ALA A 177 -13.11 2.54 -7.41
N SER A 178 -14.09 2.80 -6.53
CA SER A 178 -15.48 3.07 -6.92
C SER A 178 -15.57 4.24 -7.90
N ASP A 179 -14.95 5.37 -7.58
CA ASP A 179 -14.95 6.56 -8.45
C ASP A 179 -14.30 6.29 -9.80
N SER A 180 -13.18 5.55 -9.81
CA SER A 180 -12.50 5.15 -11.04
C SER A 180 -13.39 4.28 -11.92
N ILE A 181 -14.09 3.30 -11.34
CA ILE A 181 -15.01 2.41 -12.06
C ILE A 181 -16.20 3.21 -12.62
N LEU A 182 -16.80 4.09 -11.82
CA LEU A 182 -17.91 4.95 -12.26
C LEU A 182 -17.49 5.88 -13.41
N ALA A 183 -16.29 6.48 -13.32
CA ALA A 183 -15.73 7.31 -14.38
C ALA A 183 -15.48 6.51 -15.66
N THR A 184 -15.01 5.27 -15.55
CA THR A 184 -14.81 4.38 -16.69
C THR A 184 -16.14 3.95 -17.31
N HIS A 185 -17.15 3.62 -16.50
CA HIS A 185 -18.50 3.36 -17.01
C HIS A 185 -19.08 4.56 -17.75
N ALA A 186 -18.90 5.78 -17.23
CA ALA A 186 -19.36 7.00 -17.90
C ALA A 186 -18.68 7.19 -19.26
N ALA A 187 -17.36 6.93 -19.35
CA ALA A 187 -16.61 7.00 -20.60
C ALA A 187 -16.99 5.91 -21.62
N LEU A 188 -17.48 4.76 -21.14
CA LEU A 188 -17.96 3.63 -21.94
C LEU A 188 -19.45 3.73 -22.30
N ARG A 189 -20.16 4.79 -21.89
CA ARG A 189 -21.56 4.94 -22.30
C ARG A 189 -21.63 5.10 -23.82
N PRO A 190 -22.51 4.33 -24.50
CA PRO A 190 -22.76 4.55 -25.92
C PRO A 190 -23.13 6.02 -26.14
N VAL A 191 -22.55 6.63 -27.18
CA VAL A 191 -22.94 7.97 -27.59
C VAL A 191 -24.44 7.92 -27.88
N PRO A 192 -25.27 8.75 -27.22
CA PRO A 192 -26.69 8.77 -27.51
C PRO A 192 -26.87 9.04 -28.99
N LEU A 193 -27.60 8.15 -29.67
CA LEU A 193 -27.98 8.39 -31.05
C LEU A 193 -28.67 9.76 -31.10
N PRO A 194 -28.39 10.60 -32.11
CA PRO A 194 -29.04 11.88 -32.25
C PRO A 194 -30.54 11.62 -32.24
N THR A 195 -31.23 12.05 -31.17
CA THR A 195 -32.68 12.01 -31.13
C THR A 195 -33.15 12.84 -32.32
N PRO A 196 -33.91 12.29 -33.28
CA PRO A 196 -34.39 13.07 -34.40
C PRO A 196 -35.11 14.29 -33.83
N ALA A 197 -34.73 15.48 -34.32
CA ALA A 197 -35.36 16.72 -33.89
C ALA A 197 -36.88 16.56 -34.02
N PRO A 198 -37.67 16.98 -33.02
CA PRO A 198 -39.12 16.93 -33.12
C PRO A 198 -39.53 17.62 -34.41
N ALA A 199 -40.31 16.94 -35.25
CA ALA A 199 -40.76 17.50 -36.52
C ALA A 199 -41.44 18.84 -36.22
N ASP A 200 -40.92 19.93 -36.80
CA ASP A 200 -41.50 21.26 -36.62
C ASP A 200 -43.00 21.19 -36.99
N PRO A 201 -43.92 21.48 -36.04
CA PRO A 201 -45.35 21.48 -36.34
C PRO A 201 -45.77 22.61 -37.29
N ALA A 202 -44.83 23.44 -37.77
CA ALA A 202 -45.09 24.66 -38.51
C ALA A 202 -45.53 24.49 -39.98
N VAL A 203 -45.51 23.29 -40.56
CA VAL A 203 -45.88 23.10 -41.99
C VAL A 203 -47.35 22.64 -42.18
N ALA A 204 -48.11 22.44 -41.10
CA ALA A 204 -49.52 22.05 -41.22
C ALA A 204 -50.49 23.22 -41.44
N SER A 205 -50.05 24.47 -41.32
CA SER A 205 -50.86 25.66 -41.61
C SER A 205 -50.45 26.25 -42.95
N GLY A 206 -51.07 25.77 -44.02
CA GLY A 206 -50.88 26.29 -45.37
C GLY A 206 -51.23 27.78 -45.45
N GLN A 207 -50.22 28.63 -45.35
CA GLN A 207 -50.31 30.03 -45.75
C GLN A 207 -49.20 30.28 -46.78
N VAL A 208 -49.54 30.06 -48.05
CA VAL A 208 -48.70 30.40 -49.20
C VAL A 208 -48.63 31.92 -49.29
N GLY A 209 -47.58 32.52 -48.71
CA GLY A 209 -47.17 33.89 -49.00
C GLY A 209 -46.19 33.90 -50.17
N PRO A 210 -46.31 34.84 -51.13
CA PRO A 210 -45.41 34.89 -52.28
C PRO A 210 -43.99 35.25 -51.83
N ALA A 211 -43.04 34.44 -52.29
CA ALA A 211 -41.62 34.60 -52.04
C ALA A 211 -41.08 35.78 -52.85
N GLU A 212 -40.66 36.83 -52.15
CA GLU A 212 -39.79 37.87 -52.69
C GLU A 212 -38.34 37.41 -52.49
N ALA A 213 -37.65 37.20 -53.60
CA ALA A 213 -36.28 36.69 -53.65
C ALA A 213 -35.29 37.76 -53.18
N GLN A 214 -34.64 37.53 -52.03
CA GLN A 214 -33.43 38.25 -51.65
C GLN A 214 -32.26 37.27 -51.51
N ALA A 215 -31.34 37.40 -52.45
CA ALA A 215 -30.09 36.65 -52.50
C ALA A 215 -29.16 37.04 -51.35
N PRO A 216 -28.60 36.08 -50.59
CA PRO A 216 -27.50 36.37 -49.68
C PRO A 216 -26.22 36.55 -50.49
N THR A 217 -25.63 37.73 -50.36
CA THR A 217 -24.30 38.10 -50.85
C THR A 217 -23.23 37.22 -50.20
N ALA A 218 -22.39 36.66 -51.07
CA ALA A 218 -21.17 35.97 -50.70
C ALA A 218 -20.21 36.93 -49.99
N GLY A 219 -19.92 36.65 -48.72
CA GLY A 219 -18.88 37.30 -47.92
C GLY A 219 -17.96 36.22 -47.34
N SER A 220 -16.94 35.89 -48.12
CA SER A 220 -15.80 35.05 -47.72
C SER A 220 -15.06 35.65 -46.53
N ASP A 221 -14.88 34.91 -45.45
CA ASP A 221 -13.76 35.08 -44.51
C ASP A 221 -13.50 33.77 -43.76
N LEU A 222 -13.01 32.77 -44.48
CA LEU A 222 -12.36 31.59 -43.90
C LEU A 222 -10.92 31.98 -43.54
N ARG A 223 -10.71 32.37 -42.27
CA ARG A 223 -9.38 32.53 -41.69
C ARG A 223 -8.74 31.15 -41.44
N PRO A 224 -7.56 30.84 -41.99
CA PRO A 224 -6.84 29.62 -41.64
C PRO A 224 -6.11 29.82 -40.30
N ALA A 225 -6.47 29.04 -39.28
CA ALA A 225 -5.71 28.93 -38.05
C ALA A 225 -4.61 27.87 -38.21
N PHE A 226 -3.53 28.19 -38.93
CA PHE A 226 -2.27 27.44 -38.87
C PHE A 226 -1.34 28.10 -37.86
N GLY A 227 -1.25 27.48 -36.68
CA GLY A 227 -0.20 27.75 -35.69
C GLY A 227 0.66 26.51 -35.53
N MET A 228 1.53 26.23 -36.51
CA MET A 228 2.65 25.31 -36.30
C MET A 228 3.67 26.01 -35.37
N ARG A 229 3.78 25.52 -34.14
CA ARG A 229 4.92 25.84 -33.28
C ARG A 229 5.94 24.72 -33.41
N GLU A 230 6.91 25.00 -34.26
CA GLU A 230 8.17 24.31 -34.43
C GLU A 230 8.95 24.41 -33.11
N ALA A 231 9.17 23.28 -32.43
CA ALA A 231 10.08 23.19 -31.30
C ALA A 231 11.39 22.57 -31.79
N ALA A 232 12.45 23.38 -31.71
CA ALA A 232 13.79 23.06 -32.14
C ALA A 232 14.39 21.86 -31.40
N HIS A 233 15.17 21.10 -32.14
CA HIS A 233 16.14 20.13 -31.65
C HIS A 233 17.23 20.78 -30.78
N GLY A 234 17.63 20.08 -29.70
CA GLY A 234 18.78 20.36 -28.84
C GLY A 234 18.37 20.38 -27.36
N ALA A 235 18.93 19.63 -26.41
CA ALA A 235 20.20 18.95 -26.33
C ALA A 235 20.12 17.80 -25.29
N ALA A 236 21.10 16.90 -25.33
CA ALA A 236 21.26 15.75 -24.44
C ALA A 236 21.49 16.15 -22.97
N PRO A 237 21.02 15.38 -21.97
CA PRO A 237 21.49 15.52 -20.60
C PRO A 237 22.88 14.91 -20.46
N ARG A 238 23.86 15.75 -20.10
CA ARG A 238 25.16 15.32 -19.57
C ARG A 238 24.93 14.73 -18.16
N ASN A 239 25.12 13.42 -18.04
CA ASN A 239 25.40 12.79 -16.76
C ASN A 239 26.83 13.15 -16.33
N ALA A 240 26.97 13.86 -15.21
CA ALA A 240 28.23 13.98 -14.49
C ALA A 240 27.97 13.66 -13.00
N PRO A 241 28.80 12.83 -12.35
CA PRO A 241 28.62 12.45 -10.95
C PRO A 241 29.07 13.57 -10.02
N GLN A 242 28.23 13.95 -9.05
CA GLN A 242 28.66 14.80 -7.93
C GLN A 242 29.34 13.94 -6.87
N ALA A 243 30.67 13.98 -6.87
CA ALA A 243 31.50 13.65 -5.72
C ALA A 243 31.33 14.73 -4.64
N GLY A 244 31.38 14.29 -3.38
CA GLY A 244 30.91 15.05 -2.22
C GLY A 244 31.68 16.31 -1.85
N ARG A 245 31.06 17.09 -0.95
CA ARG A 245 31.77 18.02 -0.08
C ARG A 245 31.01 18.22 1.22
N ALA A 246 31.74 18.00 2.31
CA ALA A 246 31.33 18.28 3.67
C ALA A 246 31.46 19.78 4.01
N ALA A 247 30.62 20.18 4.97
CA ALA A 247 30.75 21.24 5.98
C ALA A 247 31.28 22.64 5.56
N GLY A 248 30.40 23.62 5.67
CA GLY A 248 30.74 25.04 5.76
C GLY A 248 29.61 25.82 6.44
N ARG A 249 29.82 26.16 7.72
CA ARG A 249 28.99 27.03 8.54
C ARG A 249 29.07 28.46 7.98
N GLY A 250 27.94 29.06 7.61
CA GLY A 250 27.85 30.44 7.15
C GLY A 250 26.46 31.00 7.44
N THR A 251 26.39 31.88 8.44
CA THR A 251 25.29 32.81 8.69
C THR A 251 25.34 33.91 7.65
N GLU A 252 24.35 34.00 6.76
CA GLU A 252 24.12 35.22 5.97
C GLU A 252 22.68 35.30 5.44
N THR A 253 22.00 36.33 5.93
CA THR A 253 20.94 37.14 5.30
C THR A 253 20.43 36.70 3.93
N GLY A 254 19.22 36.12 3.92
CA GLY A 254 18.42 35.92 2.71
C GLY A 254 17.45 37.08 2.45
N PRO A 255 17.23 37.48 1.18
CA PRO A 255 16.33 38.57 0.80
C PRO A 255 14.85 38.19 0.91
N ALA A 256 14.03 39.23 1.06
CA ALA A 256 12.58 39.20 1.26
C ALA A 256 11.82 38.36 0.20
N PRO A 257 10.76 37.62 0.59
CA PRO A 257 9.91 36.93 -0.36
C PRO A 257 9.08 37.94 -1.15
N THR A 258 9.22 37.90 -2.47
CA THR A 258 8.34 38.59 -3.41
C THR A 258 6.97 37.91 -3.33
N ALA A 259 5.98 38.68 -2.89
CA ALA A 259 4.57 38.29 -2.85
C ALA A 259 4.05 38.08 -4.28
N GLY A 260 4.22 36.86 -4.81
CA GLY A 260 3.49 36.37 -5.97
C GLY A 260 2.13 35.87 -5.50
N THR A 261 1.12 36.71 -5.58
CA THR A 261 -0.29 36.34 -5.43
C THR A 261 -0.66 35.36 -6.55
N VAL A 262 -0.44 34.07 -6.32
CA VAL A 262 -1.11 33.01 -7.07
C VAL A 262 -2.56 33.08 -6.64
N GLY A 263 -3.41 33.64 -7.51
CA GLY A 263 -4.84 33.61 -7.32
C GLY A 263 -5.28 32.16 -7.18
N SER A 264 -5.63 31.75 -5.96
CA SER A 264 -6.52 30.63 -5.74
C SER A 264 -7.80 30.94 -6.51
N ALA A 265 -7.93 30.37 -7.69
CA ALA A 265 -9.22 30.20 -8.33
C ALA A 265 -9.99 29.19 -7.48
N THR A 266 -10.60 29.68 -6.38
CA THR A 266 -11.76 29.04 -5.78
C THR A 266 -12.78 28.95 -6.90
N MET A 267 -12.86 27.79 -7.55
CA MET A 267 -14.03 27.40 -8.33
C MET A 267 -15.18 27.14 -7.35
N SER A 268 -15.59 28.19 -6.64
CA SER A 268 -16.95 28.36 -6.13
C SER A 268 -17.79 28.93 -7.27
N GLY A 269 -17.74 28.27 -8.42
CA GLY A 269 -18.77 28.43 -9.41
C GLY A 269 -19.94 27.60 -8.92
N GLU A 270 -20.82 28.21 -8.15
CA GLU A 270 -22.24 27.85 -8.21
C GLU A 270 -22.60 27.88 -9.69
N SER A 271 -22.49 26.73 -10.34
CA SER A 271 -23.14 26.51 -11.61
C SER A 271 -24.60 26.75 -11.28
N ALA A 272 -25.12 27.92 -11.67
CA ALA A 272 -26.53 28.25 -11.62
C ALA A 272 -27.22 27.25 -12.56
N GLY A 273 -27.42 26.04 -12.05
CA GLY A 273 -28.18 25.00 -12.68
C GLY A 273 -29.58 25.55 -12.85
N ASP A 274 -30.11 25.36 -14.05
CA ASP A 274 -31.50 25.64 -14.36
C ASP A 274 -32.38 25.16 -13.19
N PRO A 275 -33.04 26.07 -12.45
CA PRO A 275 -33.81 25.72 -11.26
C PRO A 275 -34.99 24.79 -11.59
N ASP A 276 -35.35 24.67 -12.87
CA ASP A 276 -36.41 23.80 -13.34
C ASP A 276 -35.92 22.37 -13.66
N LEU A 277 -34.61 22.11 -13.66
CA LEU A 277 -34.08 20.75 -13.79
C LEU A 277 -34.05 20.06 -12.41
N PRO A 278 -34.68 18.88 -12.26
CA PRO A 278 -34.58 18.12 -11.01
C PRO A 278 -33.09 17.80 -10.74
N PRO A 279 -32.64 17.88 -9.48
CA PRO A 279 -31.24 17.63 -9.14
C PRO A 279 -30.84 16.25 -9.65
N LEU A 280 -29.79 16.21 -10.49
CA LEU A 280 -29.24 14.95 -10.99
C LEU A 280 -28.85 14.09 -9.79
N SER A 281 -29.41 12.89 -9.70
CA SER A 281 -29.07 11.97 -8.62
C SER A 281 -27.57 11.69 -8.67
N ALA A 282 -26.89 11.89 -7.55
CA ALA A 282 -25.47 11.58 -7.45
C ALA A 282 -25.25 10.09 -7.81
N PRO A 283 -24.18 9.77 -8.56
CA PRO A 283 -23.82 8.38 -8.84
C PRO A 283 -23.72 7.59 -7.53
N ARG A 284 -24.38 6.41 -7.48
CA ARG A 284 -24.31 5.53 -6.32
C ARG A 284 -22.91 4.91 -6.24
N PRO A 285 -22.22 4.98 -5.08
CA PRO A 285 -20.95 4.28 -4.88
C PRO A 285 -21.09 2.78 -5.12
N ILE A 286 -20.05 2.17 -5.69
CA ILE A 286 -19.97 0.73 -5.93
C ILE A 286 -19.36 0.08 -4.68
N ASP A 287 -20.07 -0.89 -4.10
CA ASP A 287 -19.53 -1.68 -3.00
C ASP A 287 -18.43 -2.61 -3.52
N LEU A 288 -17.24 -2.51 -2.93
CA LEU A 288 -16.05 -3.29 -3.27
C LEU A 288 -15.46 -4.00 -2.04
N SER A 289 -16.26 -4.16 -0.98
CA SER A 289 -15.82 -4.74 0.30
C SER A 289 -15.51 -6.24 0.21
N THR A 290 -16.09 -6.95 -0.76
CA THR A 290 -15.92 -8.40 -0.94
C THR A 290 -15.25 -8.74 -2.26
N ASP A 291 -14.61 -9.91 -2.33
CA ASP A 291 -14.03 -10.44 -3.57
C ASP A 291 -15.06 -10.62 -4.68
N ALA A 292 -16.23 -11.15 -4.33
CA ALA A 292 -17.33 -11.31 -5.28
C ALA A 292 -17.74 -9.96 -5.89
N ALA A 293 -17.82 -8.90 -5.07
CA ALA A 293 -18.15 -7.57 -5.55
C ALA A 293 -17.04 -6.97 -6.42
N ARG A 294 -15.76 -7.16 -6.05
CA ARG A 294 -14.61 -6.77 -6.88
C ARG A 294 -14.60 -7.48 -8.22
N LEU A 295 -14.85 -8.79 -8.25
CA LEU A 295 -14.94 -9.58 -9.48
C LEU A 295 -16.11 -9.13 -10.35
N ALA A 296 -17.30 -8.94 -9.78
CA ALA A 296 -18.47 -8.45 -10.50
C ALA A 296 -18.24 -7.05 -11.10
N ALA A 297 -17.52 -6.17 -10.40
CA ALA A 297 -17.15 -4.86 -10.93
C ALA A 297 -16.18 -4.97 -12.11
N LEU A 298 -15.18 -5.85 -12.05
CA LEU A 298 -14.27 -6.11 -13.17
C LEU A 298 -15.02 -6.65 -14.40
N ASP A 299 -15.93 -7.61 -14.20
CA ASP A 299 -16.74 -8.18 -15.27
C ASP A 299 -17.69 -7.14 -15.87
N GLY A 300 -18.31 -6.30 -15.02
CA GLY A 300 -19.14 -5.18 -15.45
C GLY A 300 -18.40 -4.16 -16.34
N LEU A 301 -17.12 -3.88 -16.05
CA LEU A 301 -16.29 -3.03 -16.90
C LEU A 301 -16.03 -3.64 -18.28
N ILE A 302 -15.78 -4.95 -18.35
CA ILE A 302 -15.58 -5.67 -19.62
C ILE A 302 -16.87 -5.69 -20.44
N ASP A 303 -18.01 -5.96 -19.81
CA ASP A 303 -19.31 -5.95 -20.49
C ASP A 303 -19.72 -4.54 -20.94
N ALA A 304 -19.36 -3.50 -20.19
CA ALA A 304 -19.52 -2.12 -20.65
C ALA A 304 -18.64 -1.81 -21.87
N ALA A 305 -17.39 -2.27 -21.88
CA ALA A 305 -16.48 -2.08 -23.02
C ALA A 305 -16.96 -2.79 -24.29
N ARG A 306 -17.59 -3.97 -24.15
CA ARG A 306 -18.25 -4.67 -25.27
C ARG A 306 -19.45 -3.89 -25.80
N ARG A 307 -20.37 -3.49 -24.92
CA ARG A 307 -21.57 -2.73 -25.30
C ARG A 307 -21.26 -1.37 -25.92
N SER A 308 -20.13 -0.76 -25.56
CA SER A 308 -19.68 0.49 -26.17
C SER A 308 -19.02 0.30 -27.54
N GLY A 309 -18.81 -0.94 -27.98
CA GLY A 309 -18.03 -1.27 -29.18
C GLY A 309 -16.52 -1.06 -29.03
N ALA A 310 -16.02 -0.77 -27.82
CA ALA A 310 -14.59 -0.59 -27.58
C ALA A 310 -13.82 -1.92 -27.54
N LEU A 311 -14.52 -3.01 -27.21
CA LEU A 311 -14.05 -4.39 -27.26
C LEU A 311 -14.95 -5.19 -28.22
N ASP A 312 -14.33 -5.86 -29.19
CA ASP A 312 -15.04 -6.74 -30.14
C ASP A 312 -15.79 -7.86 -29.39
N GLU A 313 -17.04 -8.14 -29.76
CA GLU A 313 -17.84 -9.22 -29.15
C GLU A 313 -17.21 -10.61 -29.35
N THR A 314 -16.46 -10.78 -30.45
CA THR A 314 -15.77 -12.03 -30.76
C THR A 314 -14.43 -12.17 -30.03
N ALA A 315 -13.96 -11.10 -29.37
CA ALA A 315 -12.73 -11.16 -28.60
C ALA A 315 -12.91 -12.18 -27.45
N PRO A 316 -12.04 -13.20 -27.35
CA PRO A 316 -12.14 -14.17 -26.28
C PRO A 316 -11.91 -13.46 -24.96
N THR A 317 -12.96 -13.31 -24.16
CA THR A 317 -12.79 -12.95 -22.76
C THR A 317 -12.27 -14.20 -22.08
N PRO A 318 -11.06 -14.15 -21.48
CA PRO A 318 -10.56 -15.30 -20.77
C PRO A 318 -11.59 -15.66 -19.70
N SER A 319 -12.06 -16.91 -19.72
CA SER A 319 -13.02 -17.36 -18.72
C SER A 319 -12.33 -17.26 -17.36
N PRO A 320 -13.03 -16.81 -16.29
CA PRO A 320 -12.47 -16.93 -14.95
C PRO A 320 -12.02 -18.37 -14.76
N ALA A 321 -10.77 -18.58 -14.32
CA ALA A 321 -10.30 -19.92 -13.97
C ALA A 321 -11.35 -20.53 -13.03
N PRO A 322 -11.77 -21.79 -13.25
CA PRO A 322 -12.82 -22.38 -12.44
C PRO A 322 -12.41 -22.22 -10.97
N LEU A 323 -13.22 -21.47 -10.21
CA LEU A 323 -13.14 -21.48 -8.77
C LEU A 323 -13.38 -22.93 -8.38
N VAL A 324 -12.31 -23.65 -8.06
CA VAL A 324 -12.41 -25.00 -7.52
C VAL A 324 -13.08 -24.82 -6.17
N ALA A 325 -14.41 -24.88 -6.17
CA ALA A 325 -15.24 -24.90 -4.98
C ALA A 325 -15.00 -26.25 -4.31
N GLY A 326 -13.85 -26.38 -3.64
CA GLY A 326 -13.64 -27.45 -2.68
C GLY A 326 -14.73 -27.30 -1.63
N THR A 327 -15.60 -28.31 -1.54
CA THR A 327 -16.64 -28.42 -0.53
C THR A 327 -16.00 -28.31 0.85
N ALA A 328 -16.23 -27.18 1.52
CA ALA A 328 -15.66 -26.82 2.82
C ALA A 328 -16.12 -27.70 4.01
N ALA A 329 -16.79 -28.83 3.75
CA ALA A 329 -17.41 -29.66 4.79
C ALA A 329 -16.54 -30.80 5.32
N GLU A 330 -15.42 -31.18 4.66
CA GLU A 330 -14.57 -32.30 5.11
C GLU A 330 -13.11 -31.91 5.43
N ALA A 331 -12.74 -30.63 5.36
CA ALA A 331 -11.36 -30.17 5.56
C ALA A 331 -11.04 -29.67 7.00
N ILE A 332 -11.82 -30.07 8.01
CA ILE A 332 -11.60 -29.61 9.40
C ILE A 332 -10.53 -30.44 10.14
N GLU A 333 -10.16 -31.63 9.67
CA GLU A 333 -9.24 -32.51 10.43
C GLU A 333 -7.82 -32.67 9.84
N SER A 334 -7.48 -31.96 8.77
CA SER A 334 -6.11 -31.95 8.26
C SER A 334 -5.66 -30.52 8.09
N GLY A 335 -4.81 -30.04 9.00
CA GLY A 335 -4.18 -28.71 8.99
C GLY A 335 -3.20 -28.48 7.82
N GLY A 336 -3.58 -28.90 6.62
CA GLY A 336 -2.87 -28.70 5.37
C GLY A 336 -3.50 -27.55 4.60
N SER A 337 -2.70 -26.52 4.37
CA SER A 337 -2.94 -25.39 3.48
C SER A 337 -3.13 -25.83 2.02
N ASP A 338 -4.27 -26.42 1.68
CA ASP A 338 -4.58 -26.84 0.30
C ASP A 338 -5.44 -25.80 -0.46
N GLY A 339 -4.74 -24.93 -1.19
CA GLY A 339 -4.83 -24.90 -2.66
C GLY A 339 -6.03 -24.25 -3.36
N ALA A 340 -7.03 -23.70 -2.65
CA ALA A 340 -8.01 -22.82 -3.30
C ALA A 340 -7.34 -21.47 -3.62
N SER A 341 -7.27 -21.09 -4.90
CA SER A 341 -6.63 -19.87 -5.42
C SER A 341 -6.86 -18.66 -4.50
N ALA A 342 -5.89 -18.36 -3.62
CA ALA A 342 -6.06 -17.46 -2.49
C ALA A 342 -6.39 -16.01 -2.87
N ARG A 343 -6.27 -15.68 -4.17
CA ARG A 343 -6.42 -14.32 -4.73
C ARG A 343 -7.20 -14.35 -6.05
N PRO A 344 -8.52 -14.63 -6.04
CA PRO A 344 -9.30 -14.76 -7.26
C PRO A 344 -9.37 -13.44 -8.07
N VAL A 345 -9.36 -12.29 -7.39
CA VAL A 345 -9.33 -10.98 -8.04
C VAL A 345 -8.01 -10.77 -8.80
N ILE A 346 -6.85 -11.09 -8.21
CA ILE A 346 -5.55 -10.98 -8.89
C ILE A 346 -5.47 -11.94 -10.08
N ALA A 347 -5.99 -13.17 -9.94
CA ALA A 347 -6.05 -14.12 -11.03
C ALA A 347 -6.91 -13.58 -12.20
N ARG A 348 -8.08 -12.98 -11.89
CA ARG A 348 -8.95 -12.33 -12.89
C ARG A 348 -8.23 -11.17 -13.57
N LEU A 349 -7.61 -10.28 -12.79
CA LEU A 349 -6.84 -9.14 -13.28
C LEU A 349 -5.69 -9.57 -14.20
N SER A 350 -4.97 -10.64 -13.85
CA SER A 350 -3.91 -11.21 -14.68
C SER A 350 -4.44 -11.69 -16.03
N ALA A 351 -5.60 -12.36 -16.02
CA ALA A 351 -6.27 -12.80 -17.23
C ALA A 351 -6.74 -11.62 -18.10
N LEU A 352 -7.19 -10.51 -17.51
CA LEU A 352 -7.64 -9.32 -18.25
C LEU A 352 -6.47 -8.49 -18.81
N ARG A 353 -5.23 -8.69 -18.33
CA ARG A 353 -4.05 -7.92 -18.72
C ARG A 353 -3.82 -7.81 -20.24
N PRO A 354 -3.93 -8.89 -21.06
CA PRO A 354 -3.73 -8.83 -22.50
C PRO A 354 -4.77 -7.98 -23.25
N LEU A 355 -5.93 -7.67 -22.63
CA LEU A 355 -6.96 -6.85 -23.25
C LEU A 355 -6.58 -5.37 -23.34
N VAL A 356 -5.67 -4.91 -22.47
CA VAL A 356 -5.29 -3.49 -22.33
C VAL A 356 -3.79 -3.24 -22.44
N TYR A 357 -2.95 -4.27 -22.39
CA TYR A 357 -1.51 -4.16 -22.62
C TYR A 357 -1.07 -4.95 -23.85
N GLY A 358 0.04 -4.53 -24.46
CA GLY A 358 0.64 -5.16 -25.64
C GLY A 358 0.33 -4.42 -26.94
N SER A 359 1.13 -4.71 -27.98
CA SER A 359 0.99 -4.11 -29.32
C SER A 359 -0.31 -4.54 -30.02
N ASN A 360 -0.84 -5.72 -29.67
CA ASN A 360 -2.03 -6.32 -30.27
C ASN A 360 -3.25 -6.27 -29.33
N SER A 361 -3.31 -5.28 -28.43
CA SER A 361 -4.48 -5.06 -27.57
C SER A 361 -5.76 -4.97 -28.41
N PRO A 362 -6.81 -5.77 -28.10
CA PRO A 362 -8.07 -5.74 -28.84
C PRO A 362 -8.80 -4.39 -28.66
N ILE A 363 -8.60 -3.72 -27.52
CA ILE A 363 -9.11 -2.38 -27.29
C ILE A 363 -8.22 -1.35 -28.01
N ARG A 364 -8.71 -0.86 -29.14
CA ARG A 364 -7.98 0.08 -30.01
C ARG A 364 -8.00 1.52 -29.48
N ASP A 365 -9.12 1.94 -28.92
CA ASP A 365 -9.26 3.26 -28.32
C ASP A 365 -8.29 3.41 -27.13
N VAL A 366 -7.33 4.34 -27.30
CA VAL A 366 -6.29 4.61 -26.31
C VAL A 366 -6.88 5.24 -25.04
N ALA A 367 -7.89 6.09 -25.15
CA ALA A 367 -8.51 6.75 -24.00
C ALA A 367 -9.27 5.73 -23.15
N VAL A 368 -10.08 4.86 -23.77
CA VAL A 368 -10.78 3.77 -23.08
C VAL A 368 -9.78 2.82 -22.43
N ARG A 369 -8.72 2.43 -23.14
CA ARG A 369 -7.69 1.54 -22.61
C ARG A 369 -7.01 2.12 -21.37
N ARG A 370 -6.70 3.43 -21.38
CA ARG A 370 -6.11 4.12 -20.22
C ARG A 370 -7.05 4.10 -19.02
N ARG A 371 -8.34 4.38 -19.22
CA ARG A 371 -9.37 4.34 -18.17
C ARG A 371 -9.50 2.96 -17.54
N LEU A 372 -9.54 1.92 -18.35
CA LEU A 372 -9.57 0.54 -17.87
C LEU A 372 -8.31 0.17 -17.06
N ILE A 373 -7.12 0.58 -17.50
CA ILE A 373 -5.87 0.37 -16.74
C ILE A 373 -5.96 1.04 -15.36
N ASP A 374 -6.43 2.28 -15.29
CA ASP A 374 -6.57 3.00 -14.01
C ASP A 374 -7.60 2.35 -13.08
N SER A 375 -8.73 1.86 -13.62
CA SER A 375 -9.74 1.13 -12.83
C SER A 375 -9.23 -0.23 -12.36
N PHE A 376 -8.60 -1.02 -13.24
CA PHE A 376 -7.98 -2.31 -12.87
C PHE A 376 -6.87 -2.13 -11.84
N SER A 377 -6.03 -1.12 -11.98
CA SER A 377 -5.01 -0.79 -10.99
C SER A 377 -5.63 -0.40 -9.64
N SER A 378 -6.72 0.38 -9.64
CA SER A 378 -7.38 0.78 -8.40
C SER A 378 -8.01 -0.40 -7.65
N VAL A 379 -8.61 -1.35 -8.37
CA VAL A 379 -9.12 -2.62 -7.80
C VAL A 379 -7.97 -3.52 -7.34
N GLU A 380 -6.87 -3.59 -8.09
CA GLU A 380 -5.69 -4.35 -7.69
C GLU A 380 -5.09 -3.85 -6.37
N ILE A 381 -4.91 -2.53 -6.23
CA ILE A 381 -4.40 -1.90 -5.01
C ILE A 381 -5.33 -2.23 -3.84
N LEU A 382 -6.65 -2.12 -4.04
CA LEU A 382 -7.63 -2.48 -3.02
C LEU A 382 -7.52 -3.95 -2.61
N ASP A 383 -7.36 -4.86 -3.58
CA ASP A 383 -7.21 -6.29 -3.32
C ASP A 383 -5.98 -6.61 -2.48
N TYR A 384 -4.83 -5.97 -2.75
CA TYR A 384 -3.63 -6.10 -1.91
C TYR A 384 -3.85 -5.60 -0.49
N LEU A 385 -4.57 -4.49 -0.31
CA LEU A 385 -4.86 -3.96 1.01
C LEU A 385 -5.84 -4.88 1.78
N ALA A 386 -6.91 -5.34 1.13
CA ALA A 386 -7.92 -6.20 1.74
C ALA A 386 -7.37 -7.59 2.13
N HIS A 387 -6.45 -8.14 1.34
CA HIS A 387 -5.80 -9.43 1.59
C HIS A 387 -4.38 -9.31 2.14
N ARG A 388 -4.03 -8.16 2.72
CA ARG A 388 -2.81 -8.09 3.52
C ARG A 388 -2.90 -9.17 4.60
N PRO A 389 -1.79 -9.85 4.96
CA PRO A 389 -1.83 -10.70 6.13
C PRO A 389 -2.35 -9.85 7.28
N ALA A 390 -3.43 -10.30 7.91
CA ALA A 390 -3.72 -9.79 9.23
C ALA A 390 -2.42 -9.93 10.03
N GLU A 391 -2.09 -8.95 10.87
CA GLU A 391 -1.21 -9.25 11.99
C GLU A 391 -1.95 -10.32 12.78
N SER A 392 -1.68 -11.58 12.43
CA SER A 392 -2.27 -12.71 13.11
C SER A 392 -1.83 -12.62 14.56
N ALA A 393 -2.62 -13.19 15.46
CA ALA A 393 -2.15 -13.43 16.81
C ALA A 393 -0.76 -14.11 16.75
N ASP A 394 -0.49 -14.92 15.73
CA ASP A 394 0.77 -15.66 15.58
C ASP A 394 1.88 -14.89 14.83
N SER A 395 1.69 -13.61 14.53
CA SER A 395 2.74 -12.81 13.89
C SER A 395 3.92 -12.55 14.83
N VAL A 396 5.14 -12.40 14.28
CA VAL A 396 6.34 -12.14 15.09
C VAL A 396 6.18 -10.94 16.03
N PRO A 397 5.71 -9.74 15.60
CA PRO A 397 5.51 -8.63 16.51
C PRO A 397 4.49 -8.93 17.63
N ALA A 398 3.42 -9.67 17.32
CA ALA A 398 2.42 -10.06 18.31
C ALA A 398 2.95 -11.10 19.31
N ALA A 399 3.71 -12.08 18.84
CA ALA A 399 4.38 -13.07 19.68
C ALA A 399 5.40 -12.41 20.62
N ILE A 400 6.17 -11.45 20.11
CA ILE A 400 7.07 -10.65 20.94
C ILE A 400 6.27 -9.82 21.95
N GLY A 401 5.18 -9.16 21.52
CA GLY A 401 4.30 -8.39 22.41
C GLY A 401 3.79 -9.24 23.58
N ARG A 402 3.27 -10.44 23.31
CA ARG A 402 2.85 -11.39 24.36
C ARG A 402 3.99 -11.79 25.29
N THR A 403 5.19 -11.98 24.76
CA THR A 403 6.37 -12.29 25.57
C THR A 403 6.69 -11.12 26.52
N LEU A 404 6.65 -9.88 26.03
CA LEU A 404 6.85 -8.68 26.86
C LEU A 404 5.76 -8.49 27.92
N ASP A 405 4.52 -8.80 27.59
CA ASP A 405 3.40 -8.73 28.52
C ASP A 405 3.53 -9.80 29.61
N ALA A 406 3.90 -11.03 29.25
CA ALA A 406 4.18 -12.10 30.20
C ALA A 406 5.35 -11.76 31.14
N ILE A 407 6.43 -11.14 30.63
CA ILE A 407 7.53 -10.65 31.48
C ILE A 407 7.02 -9.59 32.46
N GLY A 408 6.21 -8.63 31.99
CA GLY A 408 5.63 -7.60 32.84
C GLY A 408 4.72 -8.15 33.94
N GLU A 409 3.90 -9.14 33.62
CA GLU A 409 3.03 -9.83 34.58
C GLU A 409 3.85 -10.62 35.61
N ALA A 410 4.84 -11.41 35.15
CA ALA A 410 5.73 -12.16 36.02
C ALA A 410 6.52 -11.24 36.97
N HIS A 411 6.97 -10.07 36.48
CA HIS A 411 7.65 -9.06 37.28
C HIS A 411 6.71 -8.51 38.37
N ALA A 412 5.50 -8.09 38.00
CA ALA A 412 4.52 -7.58 38.94
C ALA A 412 4.16 -8.61 40.04
N GLN A 413 4.04 -9.88 39.69
CA GLN A 413 3.71 -10.97 40.62
C GLN A 413 4.87 -11.35 41.54
N SER A 414 6.11 -11.33 41.03
CA SER A 414 7.26 -11.89 41.74
C SER A 414 8.08 -10.85 42.49
N CYS A 415 8.15 -9.62 41.99
CA CYS A 415 9.04 -8.58 42.50
C CYS A 415 8.35 -7.55 43.43
N GLY A 416 7.06 -7.72 43.74
CA GLY A 416 6.36 -6.90 44.73
C GLY A 416 6.84 -7.22 46.16
N CYS A 417 7.66 -6.36 46.75
CA CYS A 417 8.04 -6.41 48.18
C CYS A 417 7.01 -5.73 49.10
N ASP A 418 5.73 -5.68 48.73
CA ASP A 418 4.73 -5.10 49.63
C ASP A 418 4.61 -6.03 50.84
N GLY A 419 5.20 -5.60 51.95
CA GLY A 419 5.45 -6.42 53.13
C GLY A 419 4.20 -7.12 53.63
N ASN A 420 4.26 -8.45 53.62
CA ASN A 420 3.40 -9.31 54.43
C ASN A 420 4.19 -9.78 55.65
#